data_AF-A0A7X7TII1-F1
#
_entry.id   AF-A0A7X7TII1-F1
#
_cell.length_a   1.000
_cell.length_b   1.000
_cell.length_c   1.000
_cell.angle_alpha   90.00
_cell.angle_beta   90.00
_cell.angle_gamma   90.00
#
_symmetry.space_group_name_H-M   'P 1'
#
loop_
_entity.id
_entity.type
_entity.pdbx_description
1 polymer ?
#
loop_
_entity_poly.entity_id
_entity_poly.type
_entity_poly.pdbx_seq_one_letter_code
_entity_poly.pdbx_strand_id
1 'polypeptide(L)' 'GIIKGKEEGREELLWKLISKKFPQIPSRYYEKLKALTIDQLDTLGLDLMDMRSEEELKRHLPL' A
#
# COMPACT_ATOMS: atom_id res chain seq x y z
N GLY A 1 15.47 11.45 11.37
CA GLY A 1 14.50 12.23 12.17
C GLY A 1 13.15 12.34 11.48
N ILE A 2 13.06 13.13 10.41
CA ILE A 2 11.76 13.57 9.84
C ILE A 2 11.30 12.72 8.64
N ILE A 3 12.24 12.18 7.86
CA ILE A 3 11.95 11.41 6.63
C ILE A 3 11.29 10.07 6.99
N LYS A 4 11.90 9.33 7.93
CA LYS A 4 11.40 8.03 8.39
C LYS A 4 9.97 8.08 8.97
N GLY A 5 9.64 9.13 9.72
CA GLY A 5 8.28 9.30 10.26
C GLY A 5 7.21 9.64 9.20
N LYS A 6 7.62 10.29 8.08
CA LYS A 6 6.73 10.51 6.94
C LYS A 6 6.50 9.24 6.14
N GLU A 7 7.50 8.37 6.05
CA GLU A 7 7.41 7.07 5.39
C GLU A 7 6.44 6.15 6.14
N GLU A 8 6.66 5.96 7.45
CA GLU A 8 5.80 5.12 8.30
C GLU A 8 4.33 5.58 8.30
N GLY A 9 4.09 6.90 8.28
CA GLY A 9 2.73 7.44 8.19
C GLY A 9 2.04 7.17 6.85
N ARG A 10 2.79 7.16 5.74
CA ARG A 10 2.24 6.87 4.40
C ARG A 10 1.88 5.40 4.25
N GLU A 11 2.74 4.51 4.72
CA GLU A 11 2.52 3.06 4.70
C GLU A 11 1.25 2.69 5.50
N GLU A 12 1.09 3.26 6.69
CA GLU A 12 -0.07 3.00 7.54
C GLU A 12 -1.37 3.52 6.91
N LEU A 13 -1.33 4.70 6.30
CA LEU A 13 -2.49 5.28 5.61
C LEU A 13 -2.92 4.43 4.41
N LEU A 14 -1.96 4.05 3.55
CA LEU A 14 -2.23 3.17 2.41
C LEU A 14 -2.76 1.82 2.87
N TRP A 15 -2.19 1.24 3.92
CA TRP A 15 -2.68 -0.01 4.50
C TRP A 15 -4.12 0.10 4.99
N LYS A 16 -4.47 1.17 5.70
CA LYS A 16 -5.85 1.42 6.15
C LYS A 16 -6.82 1.54 4.97
N LEU A 17 -6.41 2.20 3.89
CA LEU A 17 -7.23 2.33 2.67
C LEU A 17 -7.40 0.98 1.97
N ILE A 18 -6.31 0.23 1.81
CA ILE A 18 -6.29 -1.13 1.24
C ILE A 18 -7.15 -2.07 2.07
N SER A 19 -6.98 -2.11 3.39
CA SER A 19 -7.77 -2.97 4.28
C SER A 19 -9.25 -2.59 4.29
N LYS A 20 -9.56 -1.30 4.13
CA LYS A 20 -10.95 -0.83 3.98
C LYS A 20 -11.58 -1.22 2.65
N LYS A 21 -10.82 -1.13 1.56
CA LYS A 21 -11.29 -1.50 0.20
C LYS A 21 -11.33 -3.01 0.00
N PHE A 22 -10.36 -3.73 0.55
CA PHE A 22 -10.15 -5.17 0.45
C PHE A 22 -10.06 -5.77 1.86
N PRO A 23 -11.18 -5.99 2.54
CA PRO A 23 -11.19 -6.51 3.92
C PRO A 23 -10.63 -7.94 4.04
N GLN A 24 -10.57 -8.69 2.94
CA GLN A 24 -10.01 -10.05 2.90
C GLN A 24 -8.50 -10.06 2.57
N ILE A 25 -7.85 -8.90 2.42
CA ILE A 25 -6.44 -8.82 2.05
C ILE A 25 -5.56 -9.42 3.17
N PRO A 26 -4.59 -10.29 2.85
CA PRO A 26 -3.72 -10.87 3.86
C PRO A 26 -2.80 -9.82 4.48
N SER A 27 -2.56 -9.89 5.79
CA SER A 27 -1.62 -9.01 6.50
C SER A 27 -0.19 -9.08 5.95
N ARG A 28 0.19 -10.16 5.27
CA ARG A 28 1.47 -10.28 4.55
C ARG A 28 1.67 -9.20 3.48
N TYR A 29 0.59 -8.63 2.96
CA TYR A 29 0.65 -7.53 1.99
C TYR A 29 1.15 -6.24 2.64
N TYR A 30 0.92 -6.07 3.94
CA TYR A 30 1.44 -4.93 4.69
C TYR A 30 2.96 -4.94 4.74
N GLU A 31 3.58 -6.10 4.95
CA GLU A 31 5.04 -6.23 4.93
C GLU A 31 5.62 -5.93 3.55
N LYS A 32 4.92 -6.33 2.48
CA LYS A 32 5.29 -5.99 1.10
C LYS A 32 5.17 -4.50 0.84
N LEU A 33 4.14 -3.86 1.39
CA LEU A 33 3.93 -2.43 1.28
C LEU A 33 5.06 -1.64 1.96
N LYS A 34 5.58 -2.15 3.09
CA LYS A 34 6.76 -1.58 3.76
C LYS A 34 8.08 -1.75 3.00
N ALA A 35 8.12 -2.69 2.06
CA ALA A 35 9.28 -2.89 1.19
C ALA A 35 9.25 -1.98 -0.06
N LEU A 36 8.12 -1.28 -0.29
CA LEU A 36 7.99 -0.34 -1.40
C LEU A 36 8.69 0.99 -1.09
N THR A 37 9.21 1.62 -2.15
CA THR A 37 9.76 2.98 -2.04
C THR A 37 8.63 4.01 -1.97
N ILE A 38 8.94 5.22 -1.50
CA ILE A 38 8.00 6.34 -1.42
C ILE A 38 7.26 6.57 -2.75
N ASP A 39 7.97 6.47 -3.87
CA ASP A 39 7.44 6.66 -5.23
C ASP A 39 6.43 5.56 -5.63
N GLN A 40 6.74 4.30 -5.28
CA GLN A 40 5.84 3.17 -5.48
C GLN A 40 4.60 3.28 -4.59
N LEU A 41 4.74 3.77 -3.37
CA LEU A 41 3.62 4.04 -2.46
C LEU A 41 2.71 5.15 -3.00
N ASP A 42 3.27 6.25 -3.52
CA ASP A 42 2.51 7.35 -4.12
C ASP A 42 1.72 6.87 -5.36
N THR A 43 2.38 6.12 -6.24
CA THR A 43 1.77 5.50 -7.43
C THR A 43 0.66 4.53 -7.01
N LEU A 44 0.94 3.64 -6.06
CA LEU A 44 -0.05 2.72 -5.53
C LEU A 44 -1.24 3.46 -4.94
N GLY A 45 -1.04 4.59 -4.25
CA GLY A 45 -2.12 5.40 -3.70
C GLY A 45 -3.05 5.98 -4.75
N LEU A 46 -2.51 6.41 -5.90
CA LEU A 46 -3.28 6.87 -7.05
C LEU A 46 -4.05 5.72 -7.69
N ASP A 47 -3.37 4.63 -8.05
CA ASP A 47 -4.02 3.46 -8.64
C ASP A 47 -5.06 2.87 -7.70
N LEU A 48 -4.81 2.83 -6.39
CA LEU A 48 -5.76 2.32 -5.39
C LEU A 48 -7.11 3.03 -5.47
N MET A 49 -7.16 4.31 -5.87
CA MET A 49 -8.43 5.03 -6.02
C MET A 49 -9.29 4.41 -7.12
N ASP A 50 -8.67 4.05 -8.25
CA ASP A 50 -9.31 3.45 -9.43
C ASP A 50 -9.44 1.91 -9.33
N MET A 51 -8.61 1.26 -8.51
CA MET A 51 -8.64 -0.19 -8.33
C MET A 51 -10.00 -0.69 -7.87
N ARG A 52 -10.46 -1.76 -8.52
CA ARG A 52 -11.72 -2.44 -8.22
C ARG A 52 -11.51 -3.84 -7.63
N SER A 53 -10.29 -4.40 -7.74
CA SER A 53 -10.02 -5.77 -7.30
C SER A 53 -8.63 -5.94 -6.68
N GLU A 54 -8.52 -6.91 -5.77
CA GLU A 54 -7.25 -7.23 -5.08
C GLU A 54 -6.16 -7.74 -6.05
N GLU A 55 -6.55 -8.25 -7.23
CA GLU A 55 -5.62 -8.70 -8.26
C GLU A 55 -4.80 -7.56 -8.85
N GLU A 56 -5.38 -6.35 -8.93
CA GLU A 56 -4.64 -5.16 -9.37
C GLU A 56 -3.59 -4.81 -8.33
N LEU A 57 -3.97 -4.79 -7.04
CA LEU A 57 -3.05 -4.57 -5.92
C LEU A 57 -1.88 -5.58 -5.92
N LYS A 58 -2.12 -6.84 -6.29
CA LYS A 58 -1.07 -7.86 -6.42
C LYS A 58 -0.03 -7.52 -7.49
N ARG A 59 -0.38 -6.79 -8.54
CA ARG A 59 0.55 -6.38 -9.60
C ARG A 59 1.53 -5.30 -9.13
N HIS A 60 1.13 -4.49 -8.17
CA HIS A 60 1.98 -3.42 -7.60
C HIS A 60 2.90 -3.92 -6.48
N LEU A 61 2.60 -5.09 -5.89
CA LEU A 61 3.40 -5.62 -4.80
C LEU A 61 4.43 -6.61 -5.35
N PRO A 62 5.73 -6.46 -4.99
CA PRO A 62 6.73 -7.43 -5.38
C PRO A 62 6.37 -8.82 -4.83
N LEU A 63 6.48 -9.85 -5.68
CA LEU A 63 6.17 -11.24 -5.36
C LEU A 63 7.11 -11.80 -4.30
#